data_AF-A0A7S4TB77-F1
#
_entry.id   AF-A0A7S4TB77-F1
#
_cell.length_a   1.000
_cell.length_b   1.000
_cell.length_c   1.000
_cell.angle_alpha   90.00
_cell.angle_beta   90.00
_cell.angle_gamma   90.00
#
_symmetry.space_group_name_H-M   'P 1'
#
loop_
_entity.id
_entity.type
_entity.pdbx_description
1 polymer ?
#
loop_
_entity_poly.entity_id
_entity_poly.type
_entity_poly.pdbx_seq_one_letter_code
_entity_poly.pdbx_strand_id
1 'polypeptide(L)'
;ARAGCVCVCVCLCVRVCVCGRASSAGDCTVRAIARFGSTASVLPAMAALLCARLVPVVSLLVAALPDGGGPAWCPSPGCSADEADASLLQVERQRGAGAPAARAAARAALVIKIHDSAALPSLKQALCLVTRAHNAEVRRDVIVFTDETLADADVSALQSIAAPARLEVVVLHVTPQSVLAQLPAEARGRVEVACKAALAEITWDTVCGEETNPYKAPMSYLYMNWFRILQLWTHPRLDEYDYLLQMDADAFCTKPWDFDPVQLLVDRNLTYIFNAFPSMANYALTQGVRRVSTRVFGRALCNADLQDGHLSADTTSCGEGPFSDKEDGGMRVMWGSFQVARLSFFRGELFQRWA
;
A
#
# COMPACT_ATOMS: atom_id res chain seq x y z
N ALA A 1 18.55 -5.50 55.39
CA ALA A 1 18.10 -6.42 54.33
C ALA A 1 16.57 -6.35 54.29
N ARG A 2 15.86 -5.97 53.23
CA ARG A 2 16.11 -6.03 51.79
C ARG A 2 15.73 -4.69 51.13
N ALA A 3 16.55 -4.23 50.20
CA ALA A 3 16.20 -3.14 49.28
C ALA A 3 15.37 -3.73 48.13
N GLY A 4 14.24 -3.11 47.80
CA GLY A 4 13.43 -3.43 46.62
C GLY A 4 13.64 -2.36 45.55
N CYS A 5 14.18 -2.74 44.40
CA CYS A 5 14.20 -1.91 43.20
C CYS A 5 12.81 -1.91 42.55
N VAL A 6 12.28 -0.74 42.23
CA VAL A 6 11.13 -0.56 41.34
C VAL A 6 11.68 -0.07 40.00
N CYS A 7 11.55 -0.89 38.95
CA CYS A 7 11.81 -0.48 37.58
C CYS A 7 10.54 0.18 37.02
N VAL A 8 10.63 1.45 36.64
CA VAL A 8 9.58 2.15 35.89
C VAL A 8 10.04 2.23 34.44
N CYS A 9 9.36 1.50 33.56
CA CYS A 9 9.55 1.59 32.12
C CYS A 9 8.65 2.72 31.59
N VAL A 10 9.24 3.80 31.08
CA VAL A 10 8.49 4.89 30.42
C VAL A 10 8.64 4.71 28.91
N CYS A 11 7.60 4.26 28.24
CA CYS A 11 7.51 4.30 26.78
C CYS A 11 7.14 5.72 26.33
N LEU A 12 8.04 6.41 25.64
CA LEU A 12 7.74 7.68 24.98
C LEU A 12 7.28 7.41 23.54
N CYS A 13 5.98 7.57 23.27
CA CYS A 13 5.45 7.64 21.90
C CYS A 13 5.76 9.01 21.31
N VAL A 14 6.72 9.10 20.39
CA VAL A 14 6.90 10.29 19.54
C VAL A 14 5.92 10.18 18.38
N ARG A 15 4.84 10.97 18.40
CA ARG A 15 4.00 11.20 17.21
C ARG A 15 4.71 12.22 16.32
N VAL A 16 5.23 11.76 15.18
CA VAL A 16 5.67 12.66 14.11
C VAL A 16 4.43 13.07 13.31
N CYS A 17 4.02 14.33 13.44
CA CYS A 17 2.97 14.90 12.60
C CYS A 17 3.63 15.55 11.37
N VAL A 18 3.32 15.02 10.19
CA VAL A 18 3.66 15.67 8.93
C VAL A 18 2.50 16.59 8.58
N CYS A 19 2.71 17.90 8.63
CA CYS A 19 1.71 18.87 8.21
C CYS A 19 2.06 19.35 6.80
N GLY A 20 1.32 18.88 5.81
CA GLY A 20 1.27 19.52 4.49
C GLY A 20 0.31 20.71 4.54
N ARG A 21 0.75 21.88 4.08
CA ARG A 21 -0.16 23.00 3.79
C ARG A 21 -0.27 23.08 2.28
N ALA A 22 -1.39 22.62 1.72
CA ALA A 22 -1.73 22.94 0.34
C ALA A 22 -2.08 24.44 0.32
N SER A 23 -1.20 25.27 -0.26
CA SER A 23 -1.54 26.64 -0.57
C SER A 23 -2.47 26.65 -1.79
N SER A 24 -3.27 27.69 -1.95
CA SER A 24 -4.12 27.90 -3.13
C SER A 24 -3.33 28.05 -4.45
N ALA A 25 -1.99 28.01 -4.40
CA ALA A 25 -1.10 28.12 -5.55
C ALA A 25 -0.48 26.78 -5.99
N GLY A 26 -0.91 25.64 -5.45
CA GLY A 26 -0.38 24.32 -5.85
C GLY A 26 1.02 24.01 -5.32
N ASP A 27 1.57 24.84 -4.43
CA ASP A 27 2.86 24.57 -3.80
C ASP A 27 2.75 23.49 -2.71
N CYS A 28 3.16 22.28 -3.07
CA CYS A 28 3.32 21.14 -2.19
C CYS A 28 4.54 21.31 -1.26
N THR A 29 4.41 22.13 -0.22
CA THR A 29 5.42 22.27 0.83
C THR A 29 5.11 21.33 2.01
N VAL A 30 5.94 20.30 2.16
CA VAL A 30 5.94 19.40 3.31
C VAL A 30 6.84 19.97 4.38
N ARG A 31 6.29 20.33 5.55
CA ARG A 31 7.08 20.67 6.73
C ARG A 31 6.86 19.61 7.81
N ALA A 32 7.94 18.95 8.23
CA ALA A 32 7.91 18.12 9.43
C ALA A 32 7.81 19.03 10.65
N ILE A 33 6.77 18.83 11.48
CA ILE A 33 6.60 19.58 12.73
C ILE A 33 6.52 18.58 13.87
N ALA A 34 7.57 18.53 14.70
CA ALA A 34 7.51 17.81 15.96
C ALA A 34 6.63 18.59 16.95
N ARG A 35 5.51 18.00 17.38
CA ARG A 35 4.67 18.54 18.46
C ARG A 35 4.74 17.63 19.67
N PHE A 36 5.23 18.18 20.78
CA PHE A 36 5.15 17.52 22.08
C PHE A 36 3.83 17.93 22.75
N GLY A 37 2.89 17.00 22.86
CA GLY A 37 1.66 17.23 23.62
C GLY A 37 1.95 17.07 25.11
N SER A 38 1.78 18.13 25.90
CA SER A 38 1.69 17.98 27.36
C SER A 38 0.26 17.62 27.73
N THR A 39 0.06 16.43 28.27
CA THR A 39 -1.14 16.14 29.07
C THR A 39 -0.84 16.61 30.48
N ALA A 40 -1.57 17.64 30.92
CA ALA A 40 -1.46 18.19 32.25
C ALA A 40 -2.02 17.22 33.29
N SER A 41 -1.15 16.60 34.08
CA SER A 41 -1.25 16.44 35.54
C SER A 41 -0.22 15.41 36.01
N VAL A 42 0.97 15.88 36.40
CA VAL A 42 1.83 15.40 37.50
C VAL A 42 3.17 16.17 37.41
N LEU A 43 3.48 16.92 38.49
CA LEU A 43 4.76 17.51 38.90
C LEU A 43 5.61 18.30 37.85
N PRO A 44 5.54 19.65 37.83
CA PRO A 44 6.32 20.50 36.91
C PRO A 44 7.85 20.46 37.13
N ALA A 45 8.32 19.98 38.28
CA ALA A 45 9.75 20.00 38.62
C ALA A 45 10.60 18.95 37.87
N MET A 46 10.02 17.79 37.51
CA MET A 46 10.75 16.78 36.72
C MET A 46 10.77 17.09 35.23
N ALA A 47 9.72 17.71 34.69
CA ALA A 47 9.65 18.12 33.29
C ALA A 47 10.68 19.22 32.96
N ALA A 48 10.89 20.17 33.88
CA ALA A 48 11.91 21.21 33.72
C ALA A 48 13.34 20.63 33.75
N LEU A 49 13.60 19.62 34.60
CA LEU A 49 14.91 18.96 34.68
C LEU A 49 15.21 18.08 33.46
N LEU A 50 14.19 17.43 32.90
CA LEU A 50 14.29 16.64 31.66
C LEU A 50 14.45 17.53 30.42
N CYS A 51 13.70 18.64 30.32
CA CYS A 51 13.87 19.62 29.24
C CYS A 51 15.26 20.28 29.27
N ALA A 52 15.79 20.64 30.44
CA ALA A 52 17.11 21.25 30.56
C ALA A 52 18.26 20.30 30.18
N ARG A 53 18.06 18.97 30.29
CA ARG A 53 19.08 17.97 29.94
C ARG A 53 18.91 17.35 28.54
N LEU A 54 17.71 17.38 27.95
CA LEU A 54 17.45 16.81 26.62
C LEU A 54 17.63 17.83 25.48
N VAL A 55 17.41 19.12 25.72
CA VAL A 55 17.63 20.16 24.69
C VAL A 55 19.07 20.18 24.15
N PRO A 56 20.13 20.05 24.98
CA PRO A 56 21.50 19.96 24.46
C PRO A 56 21.76 18.69 23.63
N VAL A 57 21.12 17.56 23.95
CA VAL A 57 21.30 16.28 23.25
C VAL A 57 20.59 16.28 21.90
N VAL A 58 19.42 16.90 21.81
CA VAL A 58 18.68 17.06 20.54
C VAL A 58 19.37 18.10 19.64
N SER A 59 19.90 19.19 20.20
CA SER A 59 20.71 20.14 19.43
C SER A 59 22.03 19.55 18.93
N LEU A 60 22.65 18.63 19.69
CA LEU A 60 23.82 17.86 19.23
C LEU A 60 23.48 16.84 18.14
N LEU A 61 22.32 16.19 18.20
CA LEU A 61 21.86 15.26 17.14
C LEU A 61 21.45 15.97 15.84
N VAL A 62 20.94 17.20 15.93
CA VAL A 62 20.60 18.03 14.76
C VAL A 62 21.85 18.70 14.16
N ALA A 63 22.87 19.01 14.96
CA ALA A 63 24.14 19.56 14.49
C ALA A 63 25.16 18.50 14.02
N ALA A 64 24.93 17.21 14.31
CA ALA A 64 25.80 16.11 13.89
C ALA A 64 25.34 15.41 12.60
N LEU A 65 24.35 15.96 11.89
CA LEU A 65 24.03 15.53 10.52
C LEU A 65 25.08 16.13 9.57
N PRO A 66 25.95 15.32 8.94
CA PRO A 66 26.81 15.82 7.88
C PRO A 66 25.95 16.14 6.66
N ASP A 67 26.25 17.26 6.00
CA ASP A 67 25.81 17.50 4.64
C ASP A 67 26.34 16.35 3.75
N GLY A 68 25.43 15.48 3.29
CA GLY A 68 25.74 14.42 2.33
C GLY A 68 26.33 13.14 2.94
N GLY A 69 25.46 12.25 3.43
CA GLY A 69 25.83 10.87 3.77
C GLY A 69 24.71 10.19 4.54
N GLY A 70 23.88 9.41 3.85
CA GLY A 70 22.78 8.67 4.48
C GLY A 70 23.30 7.57 5.44
N PRO A 71 22.58 7.26 6.55
CA PRO A 71 23.00 6.21 7.45
C PRO A 71 22.70 4.82 6.86
N ALA A 72 23.74 4.00 6.74
CA ALA A 72 23.63 2.58 6.44
C ALA A 72 23.00 1.84 7.65
N TRP A 73 21.79 1.31 7.47
CA TRP A 73 21.19 0.34 8.37
C TRP A 73 21.27 -1.05 7.75
N CYS A 74 22.25 -1.85 8.17
CA CYS A 74 22.25 -3.31 7.96
C CYS A 74 23.10 -3.97 9.06
N PRO A 75 22.53 -4.77 9.98
CA PRO A 75 23.28 -5.34 11.11
C PRO A 75 23.84 -6.74 10.79
N SER A 76 24.23 -7.01 9.54
CA SER A 76 24.80 -8.31 9.13
C SER A 76 26.15 -8.10 8.43
N PRO A 77 27.20 -8.86 8.78
CA PRO A 77 28.46 -8.84 8.02
C PRO A 77 28.23 -9.55 6.69
N GLY A 78 28.16 -8.81 5.58
CA GLY A 78 28.07 -9.37 4.22
C GLY A 78 27.26 -8.58 3.20
N CYS A 79 26.57 -7.51 3.56
CA CYS A 79 25.80 -6.70 2.61
C CYS A 79 26.65 -5.54 2.04
N SER A 80 27.41 -5.77 0.97
CA SER A 80 27.89 -4.67 0.11
C SER A 80 26.80 -4.33 -0.91
N ALA A 81 26.03 -3.27 -0.63
CA ALA A 81 25.01 -2.75 -1.54
C ALA A 81 25.60 -2.09 -2.80
N ASP A 82 26.91 -1.84 -2.83
CA ASP A 82 27.54 -0.99 -3.86
C ASP A 82 27.91 -1.71 -5.16
N GLU A 83 27.92 -3.06 -5.21
CA GLU A 83 28.37 -3.80 -6.42
C GLU A 83 27.23 -4.36 -7.27
N ALA A 84 26.04 -4.59 -6.72
CA ALA A 84 24.91 -5.14 -7.48
C ALA A 84 24.15 -4.07 -8.30
N ASP A 85 24.09 -2.83 -7.81
CA ASP A 85 23.27 -1.76 -8.40
C ASP A 85 23.97 -1.07 -9.58
N ALA A 86 25.31 -0.93 -9.51
CA ALA A 86 26.10 -0.30 -10.56
C ALA A 86 26.19 -1.13 -11.86
N SER A 87 26.13 -2.47 -11.74
CA SER A 87 26.23 -3.39 -12.89
C SER A 87 24.96 -3.37 -13.75
N LEU A 88 23.78 -3.35 -13.12
CA LEU A 88 22.49 -3.26 -13.82
C LEU A 88 22.33 -1.93 -14.57
N LEU A 89 22.71 -0.82 -13.93
CA LEU A 89 22.67 0.52 -14.54
C LEU A 89 23.68 0.71 -15.69
N GLN A 90 24.86 0.06 -15.64
CA GLN A 90 25.83 0.12 -16.75
C GLN A 90 25.41 -0.74 -17.96
N VAL A 91 24.79 -1.90 -17.72
CA VAL A 91 24.23 -2.75 -18.79
C VAL A 91 23.08 -2.04 -19.53
N GLU A 92 22.36 -1.14 -18.86
CA GLU A 92 21.29 -0.32 -19.46
C GLU A 92 21.80 0.76 -20.42
N ARG A 93 22.94 1.41 -20.10
CA ARG A 93 23.53 2.41 -21.01
C ARG A 93 24.04 1.80 -22.32
N GLN A 94 24.43 0.53 -22.33
CA GLN A 94 24.94 -0.13 -23.54
C GLN A 94 23.85 -0.81 -24.38
N ARG A 95 22.65 -1.07 -23.83
CA ARG A 95 21.53 -1.70 -24.57
C ARG A 95 20.55 -0.70 -25.21
N GLY A 96 20.68 0.61 -24.95
CA GLY A 96 19.74 1.64 -25.42
C GLY A 96 19.94 2.18 -26.85
N ALA A 97 20.91 1.69 -27.63
CA ALA A 97 21.28 2.33 -28.90
C ALA A 97 20.57 1.78 -30.16
N GLY A 98 19.58 0.88 -30.05
CA GLY A 98 19.03 0.24 -31.25
C GLY A 98 17.65 -0.40 -31.11
N ALA A 99 16.60 0.41 -30.97
CA ALA A 99 15.27 0.10 -31.51
C ALA A 99 14.41 1.37 -31.63
N PRO A 100 14.36 2.04 -32.80
CA PRO A 100 13.43 3.11 -33.09
C PRO A 100 12.20 2.55 -33.80
N ALA A 101 11.13 2.33 -33.05
CA ALA A 101 9.77 2.33 -33.57
C ALA A 101 8.90 2.84 -32.42
N ALA A 102 8.07 3.85 -32.70
CA ALA A 102 7.18 4.48 -31.74
C ALA A 102 6.49 3.44 -30.86
N ARG A 103 7.05 3.20 -29.66
CA ARG A 103 6.29 2.61 -28.56
C ARG A 103 5.21 3.64 -28.31
N ALA A 104 4.01 3.40 -28.86
CA ALA A 104 2.83 4.18 -28.54
C ALA A 104 2.86 4.38 -27.02
N ALA A 105 2.84 5.63 -26.58
CA ALA A 105 3.01 5.97 -25.17
C ALA A 105 2.08 5.06 -24.37
N ALA A 106 2.67 4.18 -23.56
CA ALA A 106 1.94 3.13 -22.89
C ALA A 106 0.82 3.77 -22.06
N ARG A 107 -0.44 3.48 -22.42
CA ARG A 107 -1.58 4.15 -21.79
C ARG A 107 -1.70 3.62 -20.38
N ALA A 108 -1.47 4.50 -19.41
CA ALA A 108 -1.43 4.15 -18.01
C ALA A 108 -2.12 5.20 -17.15
N ALA A 109 -2.80 4.75 -16.10
CA ALA A 109 -3.41 5.61 -15.10
C ALA A 109 -2.77 5.39 -13.72
N LEU A 110 -2.61 6.47 -12.96
CA LEU A 110 -2.44 6.43 -11.51
C LEU A 110 -3.82 6.24 -10.88
N VAL A 111 -4.01 5.17 -10.12
CA VAL A 111 -5.29 4.80 -9.52
C VAL A 111 -5.19 4.83 -8.00
N ILE A 112 -6.13 5.51 -7.35
CA ILE A 112 -6.26 5.53 -5.88
C ILE A 112 -7.71 5.23 -5.53
N LYS A 113 -7.93 4.31 -4.57
CA LYS A 113 -9.27 4.08 -4.00
C LYS A 113 -9.34 4.71 -2.61
N ILE A 114 -10.40 5.46 -2.36
CA ILE A 114 -10.85 5.84 -1.02
C ILE A 114 -12.22 5.23 -0.73
N HIS A 115 -12.58 5.14 0.54
CA HIS A 115 -13.93 4.75 0.94
C HIS A 115 -14.86 5.96 0.87
N ASP A 116 -14.52 7.01 1.62
CA ASP A 116 -15.34 8.20 1.82
C ASP A 116 -14.48 9.48 1.92
N SER A 117 -15.17 10.60 2.14
CA SER A 117 -14.59 11.92 2.34
C SER A 117 -13.69 12.01 3.59
N ALA A 118 -13.79 11.11 4.57
CA ALA A 118 -12.90 11.11 5.73
C ALA A 118 -11.45 10.77 5.33
N ALA A 119 -11.24 10.08 4.20
CA ALA A 119 -9.92 9.78 3.65
C ALA A 119 -9.31 10.94 2.83
N LEU A 120 -10.05 12.03 2.57
CA LEU A 120 -9.57 13.17 1.76
C LEU A 120 -8.25 13.79 2.25
N PRO A 121 -7.99 13.96 3.56
CA PRO A 121 -6.70 14.49 4.01
C PRO A 121 -5.52 13.62 3.58
N SER A 122 -5.64 12.29 3.77
CA SER A 122 -4.62 11.33 3.36
C SER A 122 -4.47 11.30 1.84
N LEU A 123 -5.58 11.27 1.10
CA LEU A 123 -5.57 11.32 -0.37
C LEU A 123 -4.86 12.58 -0.89
N LYS A 124 -5.20 13.77 -0.37
CA LYS A 124 -4.55 15.03 -0.75
C LYS A 124 -3.05 14.97 -0.50
N GLN A 125 -2.62 14.38 0.62
CA GLN A 125 -1.21 14.20 0.95
C GLN A 125 -0.52 13.20 0.01
N ALA A 126 -1.09 12.02 -0.22
CA ALA A 126 -0.56 11.00 -1.11
C ALA A 126 -0.44 11.53 -2.55
N LEU A 127 -1.50 12.19 -3.05
CA LEU A 127 -1.54 12.79 -4.39
C LEU A 127 -0.47 13.88 -4.55
N CYS A 128 -0.34 14.77 -3.56
CA CYS A 128 0.70 15.80 -3.54
C CYS A 128 2.11 15.20 -3.61
N LEU A 129 2.36 14.15 -2.82
CA LEU A 129 3.66 13.48 -2.78
C LEU A 129 3.98 12.72 -4.07
N VAL A 130 3.03 11.97 -4.64
CA VAL A 130 3.26 11.24 -5.89
C VAL A 130 3.33 12.17 -7.10
N THR A 131 2.56 13.28 -7.13
CA THR A 131 2.72 14.31 -8.17
C THR A 131 4.12 14.88 -8.13
N ARG A 132 4.60 15.29 -6.95
CA ARG A 132 5.94 15.84 -6.81
C ARG A 132 7.04 14.82 -7.10
N ALA A 133 6.87 13.57 -6.66
CA ALA A 133 7.89 12.55 -6.81
C ALA A 133 7.99 12.00 -8.24
N HIS A 134 6.90 12.06 -9.02
CA HIS A 134 6.79 11.39 -10.31
C HIS A 134 5.82 12.07 -11.28
N ASN A 135 4.54 12.25 -10.88
CA ASN A 135 3.47 12.48 -11.86
C ASN A 135 3.47 13.87 -12.50
N ALA A 136 4.17 14.87 -11.94
CA ALA A 136 4.32 16.19 -12.53
C ALA A 136 5.03 16.15 -13.90
N GLU A 137 5.97 15.21 -14.07
CA GLU A 137 6.77 15.07 -15.29
C GLU A 137 6.09 14.17 -16.31
N VAL A 138 5.63 12.99 -15.88
CA VAL A 138 5.04 11.96 -16.76
C VAL A 138 3.56 12.19 -17.08
N ARG A 139 2.85 12.99 -16.27
CA ARG A 139 1.47 13.46 -16.48
C ARG A 139 0.46 12.36 -16.77
N ARG A 140 0.51 11.23 -16.05
CA ARG A 140 -0.49 10.17 -16.18
C ARG A 140 -1.82 10.63 -15.64
N ASP A 141 -2.90 10.24 -16.31
CA ASP A 141 -4.25 10.41 -15.77
C ASP A 141 -4.34 9.85 -14.36
N VAL A 142 -5.01 10.59 -13.48
CA VAL A 142 -5.28 10.18 -12.11
C VAL A 142 -6.75 9.81 -12.01
N ILE A 143 -7.04 8.58 -11.57
CA ILE A 143 -8.39 8.09 -11.35
C ILE A 143 -8.55 7.81 -9.87
N VAL A 144 -9.46 8.53 -9.23
CA VAL A 144 -9.84 8.33 -7.83
C VAL A 144 -11.16 7.59 -7.78
N PHE A 145 -11.15 6.35 -7.32
CA PHE A 145 -12.37 5.60 -7.01
C PHE A 145 -12.84 5.93 -5.59
N THR A 146 -14.12 6.21 -5.42
CA THR A 146 -14.75 6.53 -4.14
C THR A 146 -16.11 5.84 -4.01
N ASP A 147 -16.53 5.49 -2.80
CA ASP A 147 -17.82 4.84 -2.58
C ASP A 147 -18.96 5.86 -2.42
N GLU A 148 -18.62 7.15 -2.20
CA GLU A 148 -19.56 8.28 -2.12
C GLU A 148 -19.20 9.44 -3.06
N THR A 149 -20.19 10.29 -3.35
CA THR A 149 -19.99 11.54 -4.09
C THR A 149 -19.22 12.55 -3.23
N LEU A 150 -18.09 13.04 -3.76
CA LEU A 150 -17.31 14.11 -3.14
C LEU A 150 -17.89 15.48 -3.53
N ALA A 151 -17.69 16.48 -2.67
CA ALA A 151 -18.07 17.85 -2.99
C ALA A 151 -17.22 18.42 -4.15
N ASP A 152 -17.82 19.24 -5.02
CA ASP A 152 -17.14 19.86 -6.17
C ASP A 152 -15.86 20.63 -5.77
N ALA A 153 -15.89 21.27 -4.59
CA ALA A 153 -14.74 21.97 -4.04
C ALA A 153 -13.57 21.02 -3.72
N ASP A 154 -13.86 19.81 -3.24
CA ASP A 154 -12.83 18.80 -2.98
C ASP A 154 -12.30 18.20 -4.27
N VAL A 155 -13.17 17.92 -5.25
CA VAL A 155 -12.74 17.46 -6.59
C VAL A 155 -11.83 18.50 -7.25
N SER A 156 -12.21 19.78 -7.19
CA SER A 156 -11.41 20.90 -7.70
C SER A 156 -10.06 21.02 -6.99
N ALA A 157 -10.04 20.83 -5.68
CA ALA A 157 -8.80 20.82 -4.90
C ALA A 157 -7.89 19.64 -5.28
N LEU A 158 -8.44 18.44 -5.46
CA LEU A 158 -7.71 17.27 -5.91
C LEU A 158 -7.11 17.48 -7.31
N GLN A 159 -7.89 17.99 -8.26
CA GLN A 159 -7.41 18.33 -9.61
C GLN A 159 -6.30 19.38 -9.57
N SER A 160 -6.37 20.36 -8.67
CA SER A 160 -5.31 21.36 -8.51
C SER A 160 -4.00 20.74 -8.01
N ILE A 161 -4.05 19.71 -7.17
CA ILE A 161 -2.87 18.97 -6.68
C ILE A 161 -2.31 18.03 -7.76
N ALA A 162 -3.18 17.42 -8.57
CA ALA A 162 -2.77 16.51 -9.66
C ALA A 162 -2.21 17.25 -10.89
N ALA A 163 -2.43 18.57 -11.00
CA ALA A 163 -2.02 19.35 -12.16
C ALA A 163 -0.51 19.19 -12.45
N PRO A 164 -0.10 19.07 -13.73
CA PRO A 164 -0.92 19.26 -14.94
C PRO A 164 -1.67 18.00 -15.40
N ALA A 165 -1.59 16.88 -14.68
CA ALA A 165 -2.31 15.67 -15.05
C ALA A 165 -3.83 15.86 -14.91
N ARG A 166 -4.59 15.20 -15.79
CA ARG A 166 -6.04 15.11 -15.67
C ARG A 166 -6.39 14.22 -14.48
N LEU A 167 -7.32 14.68 -13.65
CA LEU A 167 -7.88 13.90 -12.55
C LEU A 167 -9.37 13.66 -12.79
N GLU A 168 -9.80 12.44 -12.53
CA GLU A 168 -11.21 12.04 -12.56
C GLU A 168 -11.57 11.35 -11.25
N VAL A 169 -12.76 11.65 -10.74
CA VAL A 169 -13.34 10.96 -9.59
C VAL A 169 -14.47 10.06 -10.09
N VAL A 170 -14.35 8.76 -9.85
CA VAL A 170 -15.32 7.74 -10.23
C VAL A 170 -16.04 7.27 -8.97
N VAL A 171 -17.34 7.54 -8.91
CA VAL A 171 -18.17 7.12 -7.79
C VAL A 171 -18.72 5.72 -8.05
N LEU A 172 -18.41 4.78 -7.15
CA LEU A 172 -18.85 3.39 -7.25
C LEU A 172 -20.31 3.21 -6.78
N HIS A 173 -20.85 4.16 -6.01
CA HIS A 173 -22.22 4.16 -5.47
C HIS A 173 -22.64 2.82 -4.83
N VAL A 174 -21.72 2.24 -4.06
CA VAL A 174 -21.95 0.95 -3.42
C VAL A 174 -22.41 1.15 -1.98
N THR A 175 -23.44 0.41 -1.60
CA THR A 175 -23.76 0.14 -0.19
C THR A 175 -23.31 -1.29 0.11
N PRO A 176 -23.09 -1.66 1.39
CA PRO A 176 -22.84 -3.05 1.73
C PRO A 176 -23.94 -3.94 1.15
N GLN A 177 -25.19 -3.52 1.26
CA GLN A 177 -26.35 -4.27 0.76
C GLN A 177 -26.30 -4.47 -0.74
N SER A 178 -25.93 -3.45 -1.53
CA SER A 178 -25.86 -3.59 -2.99
C SER A 178 -24.75 -4.54 -3.42
N VAL A 179 -23.63 -4.58 -2.70
CA VAL A 179 -22.55 -5.54 -2.93
C VAL A 179 -22.97 -6.94 -2.52
N LEU A 180 -23.54 -7.10 -1.32
CA LEU A 180 -23.97 -8.38 -0.79
C LEU A 180 -25.07 -9.02 -1.64
N ALA A 181 -25.97 -8.23 -2.22
CA ALA A 181 -27.01 -8.70 -3.12
C ALA A 181 -26.47 -9.34 -4.41
N GLN A 182 -25.25 -9.01 -4.83
CA GLN A 182 -24.60 -9.58 -6.01
C GLN A 182 -23.95 -10.95 -5.71
N LEU A 183 -23.81 -11.32 -4.44
CA LEU A 183 -23.20 -12.58 -4.06
C LEU A 183 -24.19 -13.76 -4.21
N PRO A 184 -23.71 -14.94 -4.63
CA PRO A 184 -24.51 -16.17 -4.59
C PRO A 184 -25.10 -16.42 -3.19
N ALA A 185 -26.26 -17.07 -3.12
CA ALA A 185 -26.98 -17.32 -1.86
C ALA A 185 -26.10 -18.00 -0.79
N GLU A 186 -25.28 -18.97 -1.19
CA GLU A 186 -24.33 -19.66 -0.31
C GLU A 186 -23.27 -18.70 0.27
N ALA A 187 -22.75 -17.78 -0.54
CA ALA A 187 -21.78 -16.78 -0.10
C ALA A 187 -22.41 -15.75 0.85
N ARG A 188 -23.66 -15.35 0.59
CA ARG A 188 -24.42 -14.46 1.49
C ARG A 188 -24.59 -15.08 2.88
N GLY A 189 -24.96 -16.37 2.96
CA GLY A 189 -25.07 -17.06 4.26
C GLY A 189 -23.74 -17.12 5.02
N ARG A 190 -22.61 -17.30 4.33
CA ARG A 190 -21.28 -17.23 4.97
C ARG A 190 -20.98 -15.85 5.53
N VAL A 191 -21.37 -14.78 4.82
CA VAL A 191 -21.18 -13.41 5.31
C VAL A 191 -21.99 -13.17 6.59
N GLU A 192 -23.25 -13.59 6.66
CA GLU A 192 -24.07 -13.44 7.88
C GLU A 192 -23.42 -14.13 9.08
N VAL A 193 -22.88 -15.33 8.88
CA VAL A 193 -22.15 -16.07 9.93
C VAL A 193 -20.88 -15.33 10.34
N ALA A 194 -20.07 -14.87 9.38
CA ALA A 194 -18.82 -14.18 9.66
C ALA A 194 -19.01 -12.80 10.32
N CYS A 195 -20.09 -12.10 9.97
CA CYS A 195 -20.42 -10.79 10.52
C CYS A 195 -21.29 -10.86 11.80
N LYS A 196 -21.86 -12.03 12.11
CA LYS A 196 -22.82 -12.24 13.21
C LYS A 196 -23.99 -11.25 13.15
N ALA A 197 -24.47 -10.97 11.94
CA ALA A 197 -25.54 -10.01 11.66
C ALA A 197 -26.33 -10.45 10.42
N ALA A 198 -27.62 -10.11 10.36
CA ALA A 198 -28.41 -10.35 9.15
C ALA A 198 -27.93 -9.42 8.02
N LEU A 199 -28.04 -9.84 6.75
CA LEU A 199 -27.54 -9.02 5.61
C LEU A 199 -28.09 -7.58 5.60
N ALA A 200 -29.33 -7.38 6.03
CA ALA A 200 -29.98 -6.07 6.07
C ALA A 200 -29.37 -5.13 7.14
N GLU A 201 -28.72 -5.69 8.16
CA GLU A 201 -28.14 -4.97 9.30
C GLU A 201 -26.66 -4.65 9.10
N ILE A 202 -26.00 -5.27 8.10
CA ILE A 202 -24.57 -5.07 7.85
C ILE A 202 -24.32 -3.66 7.30
N THR A 203 -23.54 -2.88 8.04
CA THR A 203 -23.03 -1.57 7.62
C THR A 203 -21.56 -1.68 7.22
N TRP A 204 -20.99 -0.58 6.73
CA TRP A 204 -19.54 -0.51 6.44
C TRP A 204 -18.66 -0.72 7.69
N ASP A 205 -19.19 -0.41 8.87
CA ASP A 205 -18.50 -0.56 10.15
C ASP A 205 -18.72 -1.93 10.80
N THR A 206 -19.61 -2.77 10.27
CA THR A 206 -19.84 -4.11 10.80
C THR A 206 -18.54 -4.90 10.73
N VAL A 207 -18.04 -5.32 11.89
CA VAL A 207 -16.81 -6.10 11.99
C VAL A 207 -17.12 -7.56 11.68
N CYS A 208 -16.49 -8.07 10.64
CA CYS A 208 -16.65 -9.44 10.19
C CYS A 208 -15.34 -10.23 10.30
N GLY A 209 -15.46 -11.53 10.53
CA GLY A 209 -14.35 -12.47 10.53
C GLY A 209 -14.81 -13.86 10.91
N GLU A 210 -14.16 -14.89 10.37
CA GLU A 210 -14.43 -16.28 10.76
C GLU A 210 -14.04 -16.53 12.22
N GLU A 211 -14.75 -17.41 12.91
CA GLU A 211 -14.50 -17.66 14.34
C GLU A 211 -13.09 -18.24 14.60
N THR A 212 -12.57 -18.99 13.64
CA THR A 212 -11.23 -19.59 13.68
C THR A 212 -10.13 -18.63 13.22
N ASN A 213 -10.50 -17.47 12.66
CA ASN A 213 -9.56 -16.46 12.20
C ASN A 213 -9.45 -15.33 13.23
N PRO A 214 -8.26 -15.09 13.83
CA PRO A 214 -8.08 -13.99 14.78
C PRO A 214 -8.21 -12.61 14.13
N TYR A 215 -8.09 -12.53 12.79
CA TYR A 215 -8.26 -11.30 12.06
C TYR A 215 -9.73 -11.00 11.83
N LYS A 216 -10.15 -9.84 12.33
CA LYS A 216 -11.47 -9.28 12.09
C LYS A 216 -11.29 -7.88 11.52
N ALA A 217 -12.11 -7.54 10.55
CA ALA A 217 -12.03 -6.25 9.88
C ALA A 217 -13.44 -5.69 9.64
N PRO A 218 -13.59 -4.35 9.60
CA PRO A 218 -14.85 -3.75 9.19
C PRO A 218 -15.17 -4.13 7.74
N MET A 219 -16.46 -4.21 7.41
CA MET A 219 -16.95 -4.54 6.06
C MET A 219 -16.37 -3.60 4.99
N SER A 220 -16.12 -2.33 5.31
CA SER A 220 -15.44 -1.37 4.41
C SER A 220 -14.06 -1.84 3.98
N TYR A 221 -13.27 -2.39 4.92
CA TYR A 221 -11.94 -2.93 4.63
C TYR A 221 -12.03 -4.21 3.81
N LEU A 222 -12.98 -5.10 4.12
CA LEU A 222 -13.20 -6.32 3.35
C LEU A 222 -13.64 -5.99 1.91
N TYR A 223 -14.54 -5.03 1.76
CA TYR A 223 -14.98 -4.54 0.46
C TYR A 223 -13.85 -3.87 -0.33
N MET A 224 -13.00 -3.07 0.32
CA MET A 224 -11.81 -2.51 -0.32
C MET A 224 -10.93 -3.62 -0.91
N ASN A 225 -10.68 -4.71 -0.18
CA ASN A 225 -9.91 -5.84 -0.69
C ASN A 225 -10.64 -6.56 -1.84
N TRP A 226 -11.95 -6.82 -1.69
CA TRP A 226 -12.77 -7.42 -2.73
C TRP A 226 -12.76 -6.61 -4.03
N PHE A 227 -12.95 -5.29 -3.93
CA PHE A 227 -12.88 -4.39 -5.08
C PHE A 227 -11.51 -4.45 -5.74
N ARG A 228 -10.43 -4.40 -4.96
CA ARG A 228 -9.06 -4.42 -5.50
C ARG A 228 -8.69 -5.75 -6.16
N ILE A 229 -9.16 -6.87 -5.64
CA ILE A 229 -8.83 -8.20 -6.17
C ILE A 229 -9.69 -8.51 -7.40
N LEU A 230 -10.99 -8.19 -7.37
CA LEU A 230 -11.94 -8.61 -8.41
C LEU A 230 -12.30 -7.49 -9.39
N GLN A 231 -12.71 -6.34 -8.88
CA GLN A 231 -13.41 -5.34 -9.67
C GLN A 231 -12.49 -4.33 -10.34
N LEU A 232 -11.39 -3.96 -9.67
CA LEU A 232 -10.50 -2.91 -10.13
C LEU A 232 -10.00 -3.19 -11.55
N TRP A 233 -9.54 -4.40 -11.82
CA TRP A 233 -8.90 -4.77 -13.08
C TRP A 233 -9.84 -4.76 -14.29
N THR A 234 -11.12 -4.99 -14.06
CA THR A 234 -12.16 -5.10 -15.08
C THR A 234 -13.12 -3.92 -15.05
N HIS A 235 -12.83 -2.88 -14.26
CA HIS A 235 -13.69 -1.72 -14.20
C HIS A 235 -13.71 -1.03 -15.58
N PRO A 236 -14.89 -0.75 -16.19
CA PRO A 236 -14.98 -0.24 -17.56
C PRO A 236 -14.23 1.08 -17.78
N ARG A 237 -14.13 1.90 -16.73
CA ARG A 237 -13.34 3.13 -16.79
C ARG A 237 -11.87 2.88 -17.15
N LEU A 238 -11.34 1.69 -16.87
CA LEU A 238 -9.95 1.35 -17.17
C LEU A 238 -9.76 0.72 -18.56
N ASP A 239 -10.80 0.55 -19.37
CA ASP A 239 -10.72 -0.18 -20.66
C ASP A 239 -9.76 0.49 -21.66
N GLU A 240 -9.58 1.80 -21.56
CA GLU A 240 -8.64 2.54 -22.41
C GLU A 240 -7.18 2.45 -21.98
N TYR A 241 -6.88 1.87 -20.81
CA TYR A 241 -5.50 1.75 -20.32
C TYR A 241 -4.97 0.33 -20.49
N ASP A 242 -3.66 0.25 -20.74
CA ASP A 242 -2.91 -0.99 -20.86
C ASP A 242 -2.20 -1.33 -19.54
N TYR A 243 -1.89 -0.31 -18.73
CA TYR A 243 -1.20 -0.42 -17.45
C TYR A 243 -1.90 0.38 -16.35
N LEU A 244 -1.70 -0.04 -15.12
CA LEU A 244 -2.22 0.63 -13.93
C LEU A 244 -1.09 0.79 -12.92
N LEU A 245 -0.95 1.98 -12.37
CA LEU A 245 -0.13 2.28 -11.20
C LEU A 245 -1.10 2.55 -10.05
N GLN A 246 -1.22 1.65 -9.08
CA GLN A 246 -2.13 1.81 -7.96
C GLN A 246 -1.38 2.13 -6.68
N MET A 247 -1.95 3.08 -5.94
CA MET A 247 -1.47 3.49 -4.62
C MET A 247 -2.65 3.55 -3.65
N ASP A 248 -2.41 3.18 -2.39
CA ASP A 248 -3.37 3.45 -1.32
C ASP A 248 -3.30 4.94 -0.95
N ALA A 249 -4.40 5.49 -0.42
CA ALA A 249 -4.48 6.91 -0.07
C ALA A 249 -3.58 7.29 1.12
N ASP A 250 -3.04 6.31 1.84
CA ASP A 250 -2.07 6.44 2.94
C ASP A 250 -0.67 5.93 2.58
N ALA A 251 -0.42 5.64 1.30
CA ALA A 251 0.91 5.32 0.78
C ALA A 251 1.63 6.60 0.33
N PHE A 252 2.84 6.85 0.86
CA PHE A 252 3.55 8.11 0.69
C PHE A 252 4.90 7.93 -0.02
N CYS A 253 5.11 8.68 -1.10
CA CYS A 253 6.42 8.82 -1.72
C CYS A 253 7.34 9.68 -0.84
N THR A 254 8.48 9.14 -0.44
CA THR A 254 9.45 9.83 0.45
C THR A 254 10.57 10.53 -0.31
N LYS A 255 10.75 10.22 -1.59
CA LYS A 255 11.76 10.80 -2.48
C LYS A 255 11.25 10.88 -3.93
N PRO A 256 11.82 11.74 -4.77
CA PRO A 256 11.64 11.68 -6.22
C PRO A 256 11.98 10.29 -6.77
N TRP A 257 11.32 9.90 -7.86
CA TRP A 257 11.59 8.64 -8.54
C TRP A 257 12.54 8.89 -9.70
N ASP A 258 13.62 8.12 -9.76
CA ASP A 258 14.67 8.27 -10.78
C ASP A 258 14.27 7.65 -12.13
N PHE A 259 13.14 6.92 -12.17
CA PHE A 259 12.62 6.25 -13.36
C PHE A 259 11.09 6.14 -13.31
N ASP A 260 10.52 5.90 -14.48
CA ASP A 260 9.10 5.63 -14.63
C ASP A 260 8.80 4.13 -14.53
N PRO A 261 8.12 3.65 -13.47
CA PRO A 261 7.90 2.22 -13.27
C PRO A 261 7.00 1.59 -14.35
N VAL A 262 6.09 2.36 -14.97
CA VAL A 262 5.30 1.85 -16.09
C VAL A 262 6.19 1.67 -17.31
N GLN A 263 7.08 2.62 -17.59
CA GLN A 263 8.01 2.51 -18.70
C GLN A 263 8.98 1.33 -18.49
N LEU A 264 9.47 1.13 -17.26
CA LEU A 264 10.27 -0.03 -16.91
C LEU A 264 9.53 -1.36 -17.18
N LEU A 265 8.25 -1.43 -16.81
CA LEU A 265 7.40 -2.60 -17.04
C LEU A 265 7.25 -2.88 -18.55
N VAL A 266 7.05 -1.84 -19.37
CA VAL A 266 6.99 -1.94 -20.84
C VAL A 266 8.33 -2.37 -21.43
N ASP A 267 9.42 -1.73 -21.03
CA ASP A 267 10.75 -1.91 -21.60
C ASP A 267 11.29 -3.31 -21.35
N ARG A 268 11.01 -3.85 -20.16
CA ARG A 268 11.47 -5.15 -19.71
C ARG A 268 10.44 -6.26 -19.89
N ASN A 269 9.30 -5.96 -20.53
CA ASN A 269 8.18 -6.89 -20.72
C ASN A 269 7.74 -7.56 -19.41
N LEU A 270 7.68 -6.79 -18.32
CA LEU A 270 7.26 -7.30 -17.01
C LEU A 270 5.74 -7.34 -16.92
N THR A 271 5.24 -8.08 -15.93
CA THR A 271 3.80 -8.18 -15.62
C THR A 271 3.41 -7.25 -14.48
N TYR A 272 4.29 -7.12 -13.48
CA TYR A 272 3.95 -6.55 -12.19
C TYR A 272 5.19 -6.00 -11.47
N ILE A 273 5.03 -4.88 -10.75
CA ILE A 273 6.04 -4.24 -9.88
C ILE A 273 5.37 -3.95 -8.53
N PHE A 274 6.08 -4.18 -7.43
CA PHE A 274 5.63 -3.96 -6.05
C PHE A 274 6.75 -3.30 -5.24
N ASN A 275 6.41 -2.72 -4.09
CA ASN A 275 7.40 -2.06 -3.20
C ASN A 275 7.91 -2.95 -2.07
N ALA A 276 7.20 -4.03 -1.71
CA ALA A 276 7.61 -4.90 -0.60
C ALA A 276 7.26 -6.38 -0.84
N PHE A 277 8.28 -7.24 -0.75
CA PHE A 277 8.19 -8.70 -0.73
C PHE A 277 9.40 -9.31 0.01
N PRO A 278 9.22 -10.37 0.80
CA PRO A 278 7.94 -10.88 1.25
C PRO A 278 7.33 -9.89 2.25
N SER A 279 6.08 -9.51 2.01
CA SER A 279 5.25 -9.01 3.10
C SER A 279 4.91 -10.20 3.97
N MET A 280 5.25 -10.13 5.25
CA MET A 280 4.77 -11.11 6.21
C MET A 280 3.27 -10.86 6.41
N ALA A 281 2.47 -11.40 5.50
CA ALA A 281 1.05 -11.52 5.74
C ALA A 281 0.85 -12.37 6.98
N ASN A 282 0.02 -11.87 7.89
CA ASN A 282 -0.54 -12.72 8.92
C ASN A 282 -1.18 -13.94 8.22
N TYR A 283 -0.97 -15.15 8.74
CA TYR A 283 -1.64 -16.38 8.32
C TYR A 283 -3.13 -16.15 8.00
N ALA A 284 -3.79 -15.29 8.79
CA ALA A 284 -5.15 -14.86 8.59
C ALA A 284 -5.50 -14.29 7.20
N LEU A 285 -4.56 -13.63 6.53
CA LEU A 285 -4.75 -12.99 5.22
C LEU A 285 -4.56 -13.98 4.05
N THR A 286 -3.90 -15.11 4.31
CA THR A 286 -3.61 -16.14 3.29
C THR A 286 -4.53 -17.34 3.39
N GLN A 287 -5.49 -17.32 4.33
CA GLN A 287 -6.49 -18.37 4.49
C GLN A 287 -7.34 -18.55 3.22
N GLY A 288 -7.58 -19.81 2.86
CA GLY A 288 -8.34 -20.20 1.68
C GLY A 288 -7.57 -20.17 0.36
N VAL A 289 -6.40 -19.49 0.28
CA VAL A 289 -5.65 -19.38 -0.97
C VAL A 289 -5.24 -20.75 -1.50
N ARG A 290 -4.79 -21.65 -0.62
CA ARG A 290 -4.39 -23.01 -1.01
C ARG A 290 -5.58 -23.77 -1.60
N ARG A 291 -6.74 -23.70 -0.94
CA ARG A 291 -7.99 -24.35 -1.38
C ARG A 291 -8.43 -23.83 -2.75
N VAL A 292 -8.42 -22.50 -2.94
CA VAL A 292 -8.77 -21.87 -4.22
C VAL A 292 -7.79 -22.28 -5.30
N SER A 293 -6.48 -22.25 -5.02
CA SER A 293 -5.43 -22.67 -5.96
C SER A 293 -5.61 -24.12 -6.40
N THR A 294 -5.83 -25.04 -5.46
CA THR A 294 -6.08 -26.46 -5.76
C THR A 294 -7.32 -26.64 -6.64
N ARG A 295 -8.41 -25.93 -6.32
CA ARG A 295 -9.66 -26.02 -7.09
C ARG A 295 -9.51 -25.49 -8.52
N VAL A 296 -8.77 -24.40 -8.70
CA VAL A 296 -8.67 -23.70 -10.00
C VAL A 296 -7.57 -24.28 -10.88
N PHE A 297 -6.42 -24.63 -10.30
CA PHE A 297 -5.21 -25.07 -11.00
C PHE A 297 -4.87 -26.55 -10.81
N GLY A 298 -5.65 -27.29 -10.03
CA GLY A 298 -5.39 -28.71 -9.74
C GLY A 298 -4.19 -28.96 -8.82
N ARG A 299 -3.61 -27.91 -8.23
CA ARG A 299 -2.43 -27.99 -7.36
C ARG A 299 -2.47 -26.93 -6.26
N ALA A 300 -2.02 -27.32 -5.07
CA ALA A 300 -1.91 -26.44 -3.93
C ALA A 300 -0.80 -25.39 -4.16
N LEU A 301 -1.04 -24.15 -3.74
CA LEU A 301 0.03 -23.16 -3.57
C LEU A 301 0.47 -23.22 -2.10
N CYS A 302 1.71 -23.64 -1.86
CA CYS A 302 2.28 -23.79 -0.53
C CYS A 302 3.04 -22.53 -0.11
N ASN A 303 3.84 -21.98 -1.03
CA ASN A 303 4.57 -20.74 -0.83
C ASN A 303 4.88 -20.09 -2.19
N ALA A 304 5.35 -18.84 -2.17
CA ALA A 304 5.90 -18.16 -3.33
C ALA A 304 7.27 -17.57 -2.99
N ASP A 305 8.23 -17.72 -3.88
CA ASP A 305 9.57 -17.18 -3.72
C ASP A 305 9.97 -16.35 -4.94
N LEU A 306 10.63 -15.21 -4.67
CA LEU A 306 11.17 -14.33 -5.71
C LEU A 306 12.66 -14.63 -5.88
N GLN A 307 13.03 -15.14 -7.04
CA GLN A 307 14.43 -15.45 -7.40
C GLN A 307 14.74 -14.75 -8.73
N ASP A 308 15.77 -13.90 -8.74
CA ASP A 308 16.23 -13.16 -9.93
C ASP A 308 15.10 -12.40 -10.67
N GLY A 309 14.16 -11.83 -9.92
CA GLY A 309 13.00 -11.10 -10.49
C GLY A 309 11.86 -11.99 -10.99
N HIS A 310 11.96 -13.31 -10.82
CA HIS A 310 10.92 -14.27 -11.18
C HIS A 310 10.23 -14.84 -9.94
N LEU A 311 8.90 -14.79 -9.91
CA LEU A 311 8.11 -15.48 -8.90
C LEU A 311 8.01 -16.95 -9.25
N SER A 312 8.45 -17.79 -8.32
CA SER A 312 8.33 -19.24 -8.35
C SER A 312 7.28 -19.68 -7.33
N ALA A 313 6.40 -20.60 -7.75
CA ALA A 313 5.41 -21.20 -6.86
C ALA A 313 5.96 -22.50 -6.30
N ASP A 314 5.99 -22.63 -4.98
CA ASP A 314 6.19 -23.92 -4.32
C ASP A 314 4.83 -24.59 -4.15
N THR A 315 4.67 -25.74 -4.77
CA THR A 315 3.44 -26.56 -4.71
C THR A 315 3.64 -27.88 -3.98
N THR A 316 4.80 -28.06 -3.35
CA THR A 316 5.23 -29.33 -2.76
C THR A 316 5.46 -29.25 -1.25
N SER A 317 5.98 -28.14 -0.72
CA SER A 317 6.33 -28.02 0.70
C SER A 317 5.15 -27.57 1.57
N CYS A 318 3.97 -28.11 1.30
CA CYS A 318 2.75 -27.76 2.03
C CYS A 318 2.72 -28.30 3.48
N GLY A 319 3.68 -29.14 3.86
CA GLY A 319 3.82 -29.70 5.21
C GLY A 319 5.27 -30.09 5.52
N GLU A 320 5.89 -29.32 6.43
CA GLU A 320 6.94 -29.70 7.40
C GLU A 320 7.40 -28.46 8.21
N GLY A 321 6.50 -27.51 8.47
CA GLY A 321 6.77 -26.32 9.27
C GLY A 321 5.81 -26.23 10.46
N PRO A 322 6.06 -25.35 11.46
CA PRO A 322 5.21 -25.18 12.66
C PRO A 322 3.76 -24.73 12.36
N PHE A 323 3.38 -24.64 11.08
CA PHE A 323 2.07 -24.30 10.57
C PHE A 323 1.45 -25.42 9.71
N SER A 324 2.02 -26.63 9.68
CA SER A 324 1.58 -27.76 8.83
C SER A 324 0.15 -28.23 9.08
N ASP A 325 -0.34 -28.08 10.31
CA ASP A 325 -1.65 -28.57 10.73
C ASP A 325 -2.76 -27.56 10.44
N LYS A 326 -2.38 -26.37 9.95
CA LYS A 326 -3.29 -25.32 9.53
C LYS A 326 -3.33 -25.36 8.00
N GLU A 327 -4.54 -25.51 7.44
CA GLU A 327 -4.75 -25.65 5.98
C GLU A 327 -4.01 -24.59 5.14
N ASP A 328 -3.64 -23.43 5.70
CA ASP A 328 -3.04 -22.30 5.00
C ASP A 328 -1.83 -21.67 5.71
N GLY A 329 -0.77 -22.44 6.00
CA GLY A 329 0.48 -21.90 6.55
C GLY A 329 0.91 -20.57 5.88
N GLY A 330 1.50 -19.65 6.66
CA GLY A 330 1.77 -18.28 6.22
C GLY A 330 2.50 -18.23 4.88
N MET A 331 1.83 -17.70 3.85
CA MET A 331 2.38 -17.57 2.50
C MET A 331 3.05 -16.20 2.35
N ARG A 332 4.19 -16.15 1.67
CA ARG A 332 4.83 -14.89 1.29
C ARG A 332 3.94 -14.16 0.27
N VAL A 333 3.54 -12.94 0.59
CA VAL A 333 2.70 -12.12 -0.32
C VAL A 333 3.38 -10.81 -0.67
N MET A 334 2.92 -10.20 -1.77
CA MET A 334 3.28 -8.83 -2.12
C MET A 334 2.42 -7.87 -1.29
N TRP A 335 3.02 -6.83 -0.72
CA TRP A 335 2.24 -5.79 -0.04
C TRP A 335 1.46 -4.98 -1.07
N GLY A 336 0.15 -4.88 -0.94
CA GLY A 336 -0.70 -4.30 -1.98
C GLY A 336 -0.64 -2.77 -2.11
N SER A 337 -0.22 -2.02 -1.09
CA SER A 337 -0.39 -0.55 -1.05
C SER A 337 0.29 0.25 -2.18
N PHE A 338 1.24 -0.35 -2.89
CA PHE A 338 1.80 0.17 -4.13
C PHE A 338 1.99 -0.98 -5.12
N GLN A 339 1.46 -0.82 -6.33
CA GLN A 339 1.64 -1.80 -7.40
C GLN A 339 1.61 -1.13 -8.79
N VAL A 340 2.41 -1.65 -9.72
CA VAL A 340 2.30 -1.33 -11.14
C VAL A 340 2.04 -2.62 -11.90
N ALA A 341 1.00 -2.64 -12.72
CA ALA A 341 0.46 -3.85 -13.31
C ALA A 341 0.16 -3.68 -14.79
N ARG A 342 0.38 -4.76 -15.56
CA ARG A 342 -0.17 -4.92 -16.91
C ARG A 342 -1.62 -5.40 -16.81
N LEU A 343 -2.58 -4.58 -17.23
CA LEU A 343 -4.01 -4.87 -17.07
C LEU A 343 -4.42 -6.15 -17.81
N SER A 344 -3.82 -6.45 -18.96
CA SER A 344 -4.16 -7.65 -19.73
C SER A 344 -3.90 -8.97 -19.00
N PHE A 345 -2.92 -9.02 -18.08
CA PHE A 345 -2.70 -10.20 -17.25
C PHE A 345 -3.87 -10.43 -16.29
N PHE A 346 -4.27 -9.37 -15.57
CA PHE A 346 -5.34 -9.42 -14.59
C PHE A 346 -6.73 -9.59 -15.22
N ARG A 347 -6.92 -9.14 -16.46
CA ARG A 347 -8.13 -9.39 -17.26
C ARG A 347 -8.16 -10.78 -17.91
N GLY A 348 -7.05 -11.52 -17.88
CA GLY A 348 -6.95 -12.83 -18.49
C GLY A 348 -7.79 -13.89 -17.77
N GLU A 349 -8.28 -14.88 -18.53
CA GLU A 349 -9.16 -15.94 -18.02
C GLU A 349 -8.59 -16.64 -16.78
N LEU A 350 -7.27 -16.93 -16.76
CA LEU A 350 -6.65 -17.62 -15.63
C LEU A 350 -6.69 -16.82 -14.34
N PHE A 351 -6.44 -15.51 -14.39
CA PHE A 351 -6.55 -14.66 -13.21
C PHE A 351 -8.01 -14.54 -12.77
N GLN A 352 -8.91 -14.28 -13.72
CA GLN A 352 -10.34 -14.13 -13.45
C GLN A 352 -11.02 -15.41 -12.92
N ARG A 353 -10.51 -16.60 -13.27
CA ARG A 353 -10.96 -17.87 -12.69
C ARG A 353 -10.45 -18.11 -11.28
N TRP A 354 -9.28 -17.56 -10.95
CA TRP A 354 -8.69 -17.67 -9.61
C TRP A 354 -9.33 -16.70 -8.63
N ALA A 355 -9.56 -15.47 -9.08
CA ALA A 355 -10.12 -14.35 -8.33
C ALA A 355 -11.57 -14.68 -7.87
#